data_AF-A0AAW2JLC2-F1
#
_entry.id   AF-A0AAW2JLC2-F1
#
_cell.length_a   1.000
_cell.length_b   1.000
_cell.length_c   1.000
_cell.angle_alpha   90.00
_cell.angle_beta   90.00
_cell.angle_gamma   90.00
#
_symmetry.space_group_name_H-M   'P 1'
#
loop_
_entity.id
_entity.type
_entity.pdbx_description
1 polymer ?
#
loop_
_entity_poly.entity_id
_entity_poly.type
_entity_poly.pdbx_seq_one_letter_code
_entity_poly.pdbx_strand_id
1 'polypeptide(L)'
;MKLNLTTGITPNLNVSAALLAFIFIRTWNKLIQKTGIVSAPFTKQENTMIQTCVVACYSIAVGGGFGSYLLGMNKKTFELSGGTSIEGNTPSSIKEPGIGWMTGFLFLVCFVGLFVLIPLRKEASKGFHQELFFQFPVGIFPVVLHSKRGLWFLTVSDFRTSSKEADEKLKEIVFPADIPESSMKSLNGYKYLSRLPSFWVMGSTILSRYYASQSLMFTAAGVNGDKALSDRRKDEVFIRESIPLWIGAVGYIILSMISVVVIPFIFPELKWYFVLVAYIFAPSLAFCNAYGVGLTDINMAYNYGKVGLFTIAAMSGKEHGVIAALAACGLFKSIINVASILMQDLKTGHLTLTSPRAMLLSQALGTALGCIVSPLSFFLFYKAFDIGNPDGEFKAPYAIIYRNLAIIGVQGFSALPQHCLQLCYGFFAFAIAINFLKDFSPKRIGKWMPIPTAMAVPFLIGGYFAIDMCVGSLVVFLWQKVNSKKAELMVPAVASGFICGEGLWTIPASILALAKITPPICMKFLPG
;
A
#
# COMPACT_ATOMS: atom_id res chain seq x y z
N MET A 1 -16.14 -2.43 1.96
CA MET A 1 -16.50 -3.45 0.94
C MET A 1 -17.20 -2.83 -0.27
N LYS A 2 -18.37 -2.19 -0.12
CA LYS A 2 -19.12 -1.55 -1.22
C LYS A 2 -18.26 -0.70 -2.18
N LEU A 3 -17.53 0.30 -1.68
CA LEU A 3 -16.66 1.13 -2.52
C LEU A 3 -15.63 0.32 -3.33
N ASN A 4 -15.01 -0.68 -2.70
CA ASN A 4 -14.05 -1.54 -3.36
C ASN A 4 -14.67 -2.35 -4.53
N LEU A 5 -15.95 -2.74 -4.39
CA LEU A 5 -16.67 -3.49 -5.42
C LEU A 5 -17.29 -2.60 -6.50
N THR A 6 -17.62 -1.34 -6.20
CA THR A 6 -18.26 -0.42 -7.15
C THR A 6 -17.23 0.38 -7.96
N THR A 7 -16.30 1.06 -7.28
CA THR A 7 -15.33 1.96 -7.94
C THR A 7 -13.93 1.33 -8.01
N GLY A 8 -13.68 0.30 -7.20
CA GLY A 8 -12.34 -0.25 -7.07
C GLY A 8 -11.34 0.65 -6.33
N ILE A 9 -11.79 1.82 -5.88
CA ILE A 9 -10.99 2.73 -5.07
C ILE A 9 -10.92 2.17 -3.66
N THR A 10 -9.70 2.08 -3.13
CA THR A 10 -9.43 1.72 -1.75
C THR A 10 -9.08 2.99 -0.97
N PRO A 11 -10.06 3.66 -0.33
CA PRO A 11 -9.75 4.86 0.45
C PRO A 11 -8.82 4.50 1.61
N ASN A 12 -7.87 5.38 1.90
CA ASN A 12 -7.06 5.29 3.11
C ASN A 12 -7.92 5.74 4.29
N LEU A 13 -8.53 4.78 4.98
CA LEU A 13 -9.39 5.03 6.14
C LEU A 13 -8.62 4.91 7.46
N ASN A 14 -7.28 4.81 7.44
CA ASN A 14 -6.47 4.54 8.64
C ASN A 14 -6.72 5.63 9.69
N VAL A 15 -6.69 6.90 9.26
CA VAL A 15 -6.89 8.07 10.12
C VAL A 15 -8.35 8.17 10.59
N SER A 16 -9.32 7.97 9.71
CA SER A 16 -10.74 8.03 10.07
C SER A 16 -11.14 6.91 11.01
N ALA A 17 -10.66 5.69 10.79
CA ALA A 17 -10.93 4.54 11.66
C ALA A 17 -10.31 4.75 13.05
N ALA A 18 -9.08 5.27 13.12
CA ALA A 18 -8.44 5.64 14.37
C ALA A 18 -9.23 6.71 15.14
N LEU A 19 -9.68 7.77 14.46
CA LEU A 19 -10.46 8.84 15.07
C LEU A 19 -11.81 8.34 15.61
N LEU A 20 -12.53 7.54 14.81
CA LEU A 20 -13.81 6.96 15.21
C LEU A 20 -13.65 6.02 16.41
N ALA A 21 -12.61 5.18 16.42
CA ALA A 21 -12.29 4.32 17.56
C ALA A 21 -12.04 5.14 18.83
N PHE A 22 -11.25 6.22 18.73
CA PHE A 22 -11.00 7.12 19.86
C PHE A 22 -12.28 7.78 20.39
N ILE A 23 -13.12 8.33 19.49
CA ILE A 23 -14.38 8.97 19.87
C ILE A 23 -15.31 7.95 20.54
N PHE A 24 -15.42 6.75 19.97
CA PHE A 24 -16.28 5.70 20.50
C PHE A 24 -15.85 5.27 21.91
N ILE A 25 -14.58 4.92 22.10
CA ILE A 25 -14.07 4.47 23.40
C ILE A 25 -14.13 5.59 24.45
N ARG A 26 -13.83 6.83 24.06
CA ARG A 26 -13.93 7.97 24.97
C ARG A 26 -15.38 8.26 25.38
N THR A 27 -16.32 8.11 24.45
CA THR A 27 -17.76 8.27 24.74
C THR A 27 -18.25 7.14 25.64
N TRP A 28 -17.86 5.90 25.35
CA TRP A 28 -18.18 4.72 26.14
C TRP A 28 -17.67 4.85 27.59
N ASN A 29 -16.41 5.26 27.79
CA ASN A 29 -15.86 5.49 29.13
C ASN A 29 -16.61 6.61 29.87
N LYS A 30 -16.99 7.70 29.21
CA LYS A 30 -17.82 8.75 29.81
C LYS A 30 -19.21 8.22 30.23
N LEU A 31 -19.81 7.33 29.44
CA LEU A 31 -21.09 6.71 29.78
C LEU A 31 -20.96 5.77 30.98
N ILE A 32 -19.92 4.93 31.02
CA ILE A 32 -19.65 4.03 32.15
C ILE A 32 -19.42 4.82 33.45
N GLN A 33 -18.63 5.91 33.38
CA GLN A 33 -18.42 6.79 34.54
C GLN A 33 -19.73 7.42 35.03
N LYS A 34 -20.64 7.79 34.11
CA LYS A 34 -21.98 8.28 34.49
C LYS A 34 -22.84 7.21 35.15
N THR A 35 -22.63 5.92 34.86
CA THR A 35 -23.35 4.81 35.52
C THR A 35 -22.78 4.41 36.88
N GLY A 36 -21.78 5.13 37.40
CA GLY A 36 -21.21 4.89 38.73
C GLY A 36 -20.22 3.72 38.80
N ILE A 37 -19.85 3.12 37.67
CA ILE A 37 -18.85 2.06 37.59
C ILE A 37 -17.46 2.71 37.58
N VAL A 38 -16.60 2.31 38.51
CA VAL A 38 -15.21 2.79 38.61
C VAL A 38 -14.41 2.24 37.42
N SER A 39 -14.22 3.07 36.39
CA SER A 39 -13.37 2.75 35.24
C SER A 39 -11.99 3.40 35.40
N ALA A 40 -10.91 2.64 35.17
CA ALA A 40 -9.57 3.21 35.04
C ALA A 40 -9.50 4.27 33.92
N PRO A 41 -8.65 5.31 34.04
CA PRO A 41 -8.58 6.36 33.03
C PRO A 41 -8.00 5.83 31.71
N PHE A 42 -8.70 6.06 30.61
CA PHE A 42 -8.26 5.66 29.27
C PHE A 42 -6.94 6.36 28.89
N THR A 43 -5.91 5.56 28.71
CA THR A 43 -4.55 6.04 28.43
C THR A 43 -4.30 6.19 26.94
N LYS A 44 -3.29 6.98 26.60
CA LYS A 44 -2.81 7.11 25.21
C LYS A 44 -2.27 5.78 24.66
N GLN A 45 -1.70 4.92 25.51
CA GLN A 45 -1.18 3.61 25.11
C GLN A 45 -2.31 2.64 24.73
N GLU A 46 -3.39 2.60 25.51
CA GLU A 46 -4.58 1.81 25.20
C GLU A 46 -5.21 2.28 23.88
N ASN A 47 -5.28 3.59 23.66
CA ASN A 47 -5.75 4.13 22.39
C ASN A 47 -4.90 3.66 21.20
N THR A 48 -3.58 3.69 21.33
CA THR A 48 -2.66 3.20 20.30
C THR A 48 -2.89 1.71 20.02
N MET A 49 -3.05 0.89 21.06
CA MET A 49 -3.31 -0.56 20.90
C MET A 49 -4.63 -0.84 20.17
N ILE A 50 -5.71 -0.15 20.56
CA ILE A 50 -7.03 -0.27 19.91
C ILE A 50 -6.94 0.18 18.45
N GLN A 51 -6.27 1.30 18.20
CA GLN A 51 -6.06 1.82 16.84
C GLN A 51 -5.32 0.80 15.98
N THR A 52 -4.20 0.26 16.44
CA THR A 52 -3.44 -0.77 15.71
C THR A 52 -4.30 -1.99 15.40
N CYS A 53 -5.11 -2.46 16.35
CA CYS A 53 -6.02 -3.58 16.13
C CYS A 53 -7.09 -3.28 15.05
N VAL A 54 -7.74 -2.11 15.13
CA VAL A 54 -8.75 -1.68 14.15
C VAL A 54 -8.10 -1.49 12.78
N VAL A 55 -6.90 -0.91 12.74
CA VAL A 55 -6.16 -0.64 11.52
C VAL A 55 -5.79 -1.93 10.80
N ALA A 56 -5.22 -2.90 11.53
CA ALA A 56 -4.96 -4.23 11.01
C ALA A 56 -6.22 -4.88 10.44
N CYS A 57 -7.35 -4.84 11.18
CA CYS A 57 -8.60 -5.47 10.77
C CYS A 57 -9.17 -4.89 9.47
N TYR A 58 -9.35 -3.55 9.39
CA TYR A 58 -9.89 -2.94 8.17
C TYR A 58 -8.91 -3.13 6.99
N SER A 59 -7.59 -3.13 7.26
CA SER A 59 -6.60 -3.27 6.21
C SER A 59 -6.69 -4.62 5.51
N ILE A 60 -7.17 -5.68 6.19
CA ILE A 60 -7.49 -6.97 5.54
C ILE A 60 -8.75 -6.85 4.69
N ALA A 61 -9.78 -6.11 5.13
CA ALA A 61 -10.99 -5.92 4.33
C ALA A 61 -10.73 -5.18 3.01
N VAL A 62 -9.80 -4.22 3.04
CA VAL A 62 -9.38 -3.46 1.86
C VAL A 62 -8.31 -4.24 1.07
N GLY A 63 -7.27 -4.66 1.78
CA GLY A 63 -6.05 -5.30 1.31
C GLY A 63 -6.16 -6.81 1.03
N GLY A 64 -7.29 -7.46 1.34
CA GLY A 64 -7.46 -8.92 1.19
C GLY A 64 -7.79 -9.40 -0.23
N GLY A 65 -8.10 -8.49 -1.16
CA GLY A 65 -8.28 -8.83 -2.58
C GLY A 65 -9.69 -9.23 -3.00
N PHE A 66 -10.67 -8.96 -2.14
CA PHE A 66 -12.07 -9.34 -2.32
C PHE A 66 -12.76 -8.72 -3.54
N GLY A 67 -12.35 -7.52 -3.99
CA GLY A 67 -12.81 -6.91 -5.25
C GLY A 67 -11.77 -6.91 -6.36
N SER A 68 -10.66 -7.65 -6.19
CA SER A 68 -9.56 -7.69 -7.16
C SER A 68 -9.12 -9.12 -7.47
N TYR A 69 -7.95 -9.57 -7.00
CA TYR A 69 -7.34 -10.83 -7.44
C TYR A 69 -8.08 -12.08 -6.94
N LEU A 70 -8.77 -12.05 -5.78
CA LEU A 70 -9.55 -13.21 -5.33
C LEU A 70 -10.85 -13.34 -6.13
N LEU A 71 -11.55 -12.22 -6.35
CA LEU A 71 -12.77 -12.22 -7.17
C LEU A 71 -12.46 -12.48 -8.64
N GLY A 72 -11.27 -12.08 -9.11
CA GLY A 72 -10.79 -12.36 -10.46
C GLY A 72 -10.66 -13.85 -10.80
N MET A 73 -10.72 -14.74 -9.80
CA MET A 73 -10.71 -16.18 -10.01
C MET A 73 -12.09 -16.77 -10.29
N ASN A 74 -13.19 -16.03 -10.08
CA ASN A 74 -14.54 -16.58 -10.22
C ASN A 74 -14.96 -16.78 -11.68
N LYS A 75 -16.01 -17.59 -11.88
CA LYS A 75 -16.53 -17.94 -13.20
C LYS A 75 -17.01 -16.72 -13.99
N LYS A 76 -17.70 -15.78 -13.32
CA LYS A 76 -18.24 -14.58 -13.98
C LYS A 76 -17.13 -13.71 -14.56
N THR A 77 -16.04 -13.51 -13.81
CA THR A 77 -14.88 -12.75 -14.30
C THR A 77 -14.15 -13.52 -15.40
N PHE A 78 -14.09 -14.85 -15.31
CA PHE A 78 -13.56 -15.69 -16.38
C PHE A 78 -14.27 -15.48 -17.71
N GLU A 79 -15.61 -15.50 -17.70
CA GLU A 79 -16.44 -15.29 -18.90
C GLU A 79 -16.29 -13.86 -19.44
N LEU A 80 -16.31 -12.85 -18.56
CA LEU A 80 -16.12 -11.44 -18.95
C LEU A 80 -14.72 -11.12 -19.49
N SER A 81 -13.71 -11.89 -19.09
CA SER A 81 -12.36 -11.83 -19.63
C SER A 81 -12.20 -12.66 -20.92
N GLY A 82 -13.28 -12.91 -21.66
CA GLY A 82 -13.23 -13.63 -22.95
C GLY A 82 -13.27 -15.16 -22.84
N GLY A 83 -13.43 -15.73 -21.65
CA GLY A 83 -13.61 -17.18 -21.46
C GLY A 83 -12.51 -17.99 -22.17
N THR A 84 -12.92 -19.07 -22.83
CA THR A 84 -12.00 -19.99 -23.55
C THR A 84 -11.47 -19.43 -24.87
N SER A 85 -11.93 -18.26 -25.33
CA SER A 85 -11.45 -17.68 -26.58
C SER A 85 -10.06 -17.05 -26.45
N ILE A 86 -9.54 -16.91 -25.22
CA ILE A 86 -8.23 -16.31 -24.96
C ILE A 86 -7.22 -17.38 -24.55
N GLU A 87 -6.11 -17.41 -25.27
CA GLU A 87 -4.98 -18.30 -24.96
C GLU A 87 -4.46 -18.05 -23.54
N GLY A 88 -4.38 -19.11 -22.74
CA GLY A 88 -4.00 -19.05 -21.32
C GLY A 88 -5.16 -18.93 -20.33
N ASN A 89 -6.39 -18.65 -20.80
CA ASN A 89 -7.59 -18.58 -19.98
C ASN A 89 -8.40 -19.88 -20.10
N THR A 90 -7.97 -20.93 -19.42
CA THR A 90 -8.57 -22.26 -19.47
C THR A 90 -9.77 -22.41 -18.53
N PRO A 91 -10.72 -23.33 -18.78
CA PRO A 91 -11.83 -23.62 -17.86
C PRO A 91 -11.38 -24.11 -16.48
N SER A 92 -10.19 -24.72 -16.39
CA SER A 92 -9.54 -25.08 -15.12
C SER A 92 -9.06 -23.87 -14.32
N SER A 93 -9.02 -22.68 -14.93
CA SER A 93 -8.59 -21.43 -14.29
C SER A 93 -9.74 -20.72 -13.55
N ILE A 94 -10.66 -21.48 -12.95
CA ILE A 94 -11.77 -20.96 -12.14
C ILE A 94 -11.66 -21.49 -10.72
N LYS A 95 -11.76 -20.58 -9.75
CA LYS A 95 -11.93 -20.90 -8.33
C LYS A 95 -12.99 -20.01 -7.73
N GLU A 96 -14.13 -20.59 -7.37
CA GLU A 96 -15.21 -19.84 -6.76
C GLU A 96 -14.83 -19.35 -5.35
N PRO A 97 -15.22 -18.11 -4.98
CA PRO A 97 -15.04 -17.62 -3.62
C PRO A 97 -15.64 -18.59 -2.60
N GLY A 98 -14.92 -18.82 -1.50
CA GLY A 98 -15.29 -19.74 -0.44
C GLY A 98 -14.80 -19.24 0.91
N ILE A 99 -15.69 -19.11 1.90
CA ILE A 99 -15.36 -18.54 3.21
C ILE A 99 -14.17 -19.29 3.84
N GLY A 100 -14.22 -20.63 3.83
CA GLY A 100 -13.20 -21.47 4.47
C GLY A 100 -11.80 -21.27 3.88
N TRP A 101 -11.66 -21.44 2.56
CA TRP A 101 -10.35 -21.32 1.92
C TRP A 101 -9.83 -19.88 1.87
N MET A 102 -10.71 -18.88 1.72
CA MET A 102 -10.29 -17.46 1.74
C MET A 102 -9.79 -17.06 3.13
N THR A 103 -10.48 -17.51 4.18
CA THR A 103 -10.05 -17.30 5.58
C THR A 103 -8.71 -17.97 5.82
N GLY A 104 -8.57 -19.25 5.47
CA GLY A 104 -7.32 -20.00 5.62
C GLY A 104 -6.15 -19.37 4.85
N PHE A 105 -6.36 -18.99 3.60
CA PHE A 105 -5.37 -18.30 2.78
C PHE A 105 -4.90 -17.00 3.43
N LEU A 106 -5.84 -16.14 3.85
CA LEU A 106 -5.51 -14.85 4.49
C LEU A 106 -4.77 -15.05 5.81
N PHE A 107 -5.17 -16.01 6.65
CA PHE A 107 -4.45 -16.34 7.88
C PHE A 107 -2.99 -16.67 7.60
N LEU A 108 -2.73 -17.56 6.64
CA LEU A 108 -1.38 -17.98 6.27
C LEU A 108 -0.52 -16.80 5.81
N VAL A 109 -0.99 -16.05 4.82
CA VAL A 109 -0.17 -14.99 4.19
C VAL A 109 -0.04 -13.74 5.07
N CYS A 110 -1.09 -13.37 5.81
CA CYS A 110 -1.07 -12.17 6.63
C CYS A 110 -0.22 -12.36 7.89
N PHE A 111 -0.28 -13.54 8.55
CA PHE A 111 0.54 -13.80 9.73
C PHE A 111 2.03 -13.88 9.40
N VAL A 112 2.41 -14.41 8.23
CA VAL A 112 3.82 -14.34 7.77
C VAL A 112 4.28 -12.88 7.65
N GLY A 113 3.41 -11.98 7.17
CA GLY A 113 3.68 -10.54 7.07
C GLY A 113 3.98 -9.85 8.40
N LEU A 114 3.48 -10.36 9.53
CA LEU A 114 3.78 -9.81 10.86
C LEU A 114 5.25 -9.99 11.25
N PHE A 115 5.90 -11.05 10.78
CA PHE A 115 7.26 -11.38 11.19
C PHE A 115 8.33 -11.01 10.17
N VAL A 116 7.95 -10.73 8.93
CA VAL A 116 8.90 -10.55 7.81
C VAL A 116 9.89 -9.40 8.00
N LEU A 117 9.48 -8.27 8.61
CA LEU A 117 10.35 -7.12 8.83
C LEU A 117 10.91 -7.01 10.26
N ILE A 118 10.51 -7.90 11.17
CA ILE A 118 11.04 -7.88 12.55
C ILE A 118 12.57 -8.12 12.58
N PRO A 119 13.13 -9.11 11.83
CA PRO A 119 14.57 -9.34 11.79
C PRO A 119 15.36 -8.16 11.21
N LEU A 120 14.79 -7.48 10.21
CA LEU A 120 15.45 -6.38 9.49
C LEU A 120 15.52 -5.08 10.32
N ARG A 121 14.89 -5.05 11.51
CA ARG A 121 14.90 -3.88 12.41
C ARG A 121 16.28 -3.58 13.02
N LYS A 122 17.14 -4.58 13.26
CA LYS A 122 18.43 -4.39 13.96
C LYS A 122 19.63 -4.14 13.04
N GLU A 123 19.63 -4.59 11.79
CA GLU A 123 20.66 -4.14 10.84
C GLU A 123 20.49 -2.65 10.52
N ALA A 124 19.24 -2.17 10.51
CA ALA A 124 18.91 -0.76 10.55
C ALA A 124 19.24 -0.06 11.91
N SER A 125 19.69 -0.79 12.93
CA SER A 125 20.00 -0.21 14.26
C SER A 125 21.48 0.21 14.40
N LYS A 126 22.41 -0.33 13.59
CA LYS A 126 23.85 -0.02 13.69
C LYS A 126 24.31 1.25 12.95
N GLY A 127 23.37 2.12 12.54
CA GLY A 127 23.66 3.38 11.84
C GLY A 127 22.43 4.01 11.17
N PHE A 128 21.33 3.27 11.11
CA PHE A 128 20.12 3.60 10.35
C PHE A 128 18.94 4.04 11.26
N HIS A 129 19.17 4.20 12.57
CA HIS A 129 18.13 4.56 13.56
C HIS A 129 17.46 5.92 13.26
N GLN A 130 18.09 6.76 12.46
CA GLN A 130 17.69 8.16 12.28
C GLN A 130 17.09 8.50 10.92
N GLU A 131 17.04 7.58 9.95
CA GLU A 131 16.36 7.85 8.66
C GLU A 131 15.16 6.94 8.42
N LEU A 132 15.25 5.61 8.61
CA LEU A 132 14.07 4.75 8.40
C LEU A 132 12.98 5.03 9.44
N PHE A 133 13.34 5.33 10.69
CA PHE A 133 12.39 5.60 11.77
C PHE A 133 11.93 7.06 11.82
N PHE A 134 12.69 8.01 11.29
CA PHE A 134 12.45 9.46 11.47
C PHE A 134 11.97 10.18 10.20
N GLN A 135 11.99 9.51 9.05
CA GLN A 135 11.49 10.05 7.78
C GLN A 135 10.08 9.54 7.47
N PHE A 136 9.25 9.45 8.52
CA PHE A 136 7.79 9.31 8.42
C PHE A 136 7.13 10.68 8.65
N PRO A 137 7.21 11.62 7.71
CA PRO A 137 6.32 12.75 7.75
C PRO A 137 4.89 12.23 7.54
N VAL A 138 4.07 12.38 8.58
CA VAL A 138 2.64 12.10 8.53
C VAL A 138 2.02 12.94 7.40
N GLY A 139 1.48 12.26 6.39
CA GLY A 139 0.73 12.85 5.29
C GLY A 139 1.50 13.11 4.00
N ILE A 140 0.73 13.22 2.92
CA ILE A 140 1.09 13.56 1.54
C ILE A 140 1.83 14.92 1.43
N PHE A 141 1.86 15.70 2.51
CA PHE A 141 2.32 17.08 2.56
C PHE A 141 3.84 17.28 2.79
N PRO A 142 4.55 16.50 3.64
CA PRO A 142 5.95 16.80 3.91
C PRO A 142 6.96 15.95 3.10
N VAL A 143 6.50 15.07 2.21
CA VAL A 143 7.35 14.29 1.27
C VAL A 143 8.29 15.20 0.48
N VAL A 144 7.83 16.40 0.11
CA VAL A 144 8.61 17.39 -0.63
C VAL A 144 9.53 18.22 0.28
N LEU A 145 9.26 18.28 1.59
CA LEU A 145 9.92 19.20 2.52
C LEU A 145 11.16 18.65 3.21
N HIS A 146 11.53 17.38 3.01
CA HIS A 146 12.88 16.93 3.35
C HIS A 146 13.95 17.51 2.41
N SER A 147 13.54 18.10 1.28
CA SER A 147 14.34 18.99 0.44
C SER A 147 14.12 20.46 0.84
N LYS A 148 14.75 20.90 1.94
CA LYS A 148 14.76 22.34 2.27
C LYS A 148 15.47 23.11 1.16
N ARG A 149 14.67 23.91 0.44
CA ARG A 149 14.96 24.72 -0.76
C ARG A 149 15.04 23.79 -1.99
N GLY A 150 14.15 23.83 -2.98
CA GLY A 150 13.25 24.89 -3.43
C GLY A 150 12.42 24.52 -4.68
N LEU A 151 11.72 25.54 -5.16
CA LEU A 151 10.68 25.62 -6.21
C LEU A 151 11.11 25.11 -7.60
N TRP A 152 10.18 24.45 -8.28
CA TRP A 152 9.98 24.63 -9.73
C TRP A 152 8.57 25.19 -9.96
N PHE A 153 8.52 26.40 -10.52
CA PHE A 153 7.32 27.06 -11.02
C PHE A 153 7.06 26.55 -12.44
N LEU A 154 5.87 26.02 -12.69
CA LEU A 154 5.23 26.11 -14.00
C LEU A 154 3.77 26.54 -13.77
N THR A 155 3.39 27.57 -14.52
CA THR A 155 2.22 28.43 -14.39
C THR A 155 0.89 27.67 -14.51
N VAL A 156 -0.09 28.05 -13.67
CA VAL A 156 -1.18 27.17 -13.19
C VAL A 156 -2.54 27.32 -13.89
N SER A 157 -2.78 28.24 -14.84
CA SER A 157 -4.17 28.43 -15.33
C SER A 157 -4.54 27.78 -16.67
N ASP A 158 -3.60 27.41 -17.55
CA ASP A 158 -3.94 26.92 -18.91
C ASP A 158 -3.77 25.41 -19.15
N PHE A 159 -3.25 24.66 -18.18
CA PHE A 159 -2.93 23.24 -18.38
C PHE A 159 -4.14 22.30 -18.24
N ARG A 160 -5.26 22.73 -17.66
CA ARG A 160 -6.47 21.88 -17.51
C ARG A 160 -7.22 21.72 -18.84
N THR A 161 -7.19 22.74 -19.68
CA THR A 161 -7.70 22.72 -21.07
C THR A 161 -6.67 22.09 -22.00
N SER A 162 -5.40 22.50 -21.93
CA SER A 162 -4.34 21.96 -22.79
C SER A 162 -4.04 20.47 -22.54
N SER A 163 -4.15 19.96 -21.31
CA SER A 163 -3.97 18.53 -21.02
C SER A 163 -5.14 17.68 -21.51
N LYS A 164 -6.37 18.20 -21.55
CA LYS A 164 -7.51 17.47 -22.15
C LYS A 164 -7.38 17.43 -23.66
N GLU A 165 -7.02 18.56 -24.26
CA GLU A 165 -6.79 18.68 -25.69
C GLU A 165 -5.55 17.89 -26.16
N ALA A 166 -4.50 17.79 -25.35
CA ALA A 166 -3.32 16.99 -25.63
C ALA A 166 -3.58 15.49 -25.41
N ASP A 167 -4.39 15.09 -24.43
CA ASP A 167 -4.77 13.68 -24.19
C ASP A 167 -5.82 13.20 -25.22
N GLU A 168 -6.69 14.09 -25.73
CA GLU A 168 -7.54 13.85 -26.92
C GLU A 168 -6.71 13.78 -28.21
N LYS A 169 -5.78 14.71 -28.44
CA LYS A 169 -4.88 14.66 -29.61
C LYS A 169 -3.93 13.45 -29.57
N LEU A 170 -3.44 13.03 -28.39
CA LEU A 170 -2.66 11.79 -28.25
C LEU A 170 -3.51 10.53 -28.46
N LYS A 171 -4.79 10.57 -28.08
CA LYS A 171 -5.75 9.52 -28.43
C LYS A 171 -5.94 9.44 -29.95
N GLU A 172 -6.14 10.56 -30.65
CA GLU A 172 -6.28 10.59 -32.12
C GLU A 172 -5.00 10.21 -32.88
N ILE A 173 -3.81 10.55 -32.36
CA ILE A 173 -2.54 10.35 -33.09
C ILE A 173 -1.94 8.94 -32.86
N VAL A 174 -2.24 8.27 -31.73
CA VAL A 174 -1.54 7.04 -31.32
C VAL A 174 -2.46 5.82 -31.15
N PHE A 175 -3.80 5.98 -31.05
CA PHE A 175 -4.71 4.87 -30.77
C PHE A 175 -6.01 4.93 -31.59
N PRO A 176 -6.45 3.86 -32.25
CA PRO A 176 -7.75 3.86 -32.92
C PRO A 176 -8.89 4.00 -31.90
N ALA A 177 -9.86 4.86 -32.19
CA ALA A 177 -10.93 5.28 -31.28
C ALA A 177 -11.90 4.14 -30.85
N ASP A 178 -11.87 2.99 -31.53
CA ASP A 178 -12.86 1.91 -31.39
C ASP A 178 -12.44 0.78 -30.43
N ILE A 179 -11.40 0.98 -29.59
CA ILE A 179 -10.93 -0.07 -28.69
C ILE A 179 -11.80 -0.11 -27.41
N PRO A 180 -12.41 -1.25 -27.05
CA PRO A 180 -13.21 -1.38 -25.83
C PRO A 180 -12.40 -1.02 -24.57
N GLU A 181 -13.01 -0.34 -23.59
CA GLU A 181 -12.37 0.02 -22.30
C GLU A 181 -11.84 -1.20 -21.52
N SER A 182 -12.38 -2.39 -21.79
CA SER A 182 -11.94 -3.68 -21.26
C SER A 182 -10.62 -4.20 -21.87
N SER A 183 -10.17 -3.61 -22.97
CA SER A 183 -8.98 -4.03 -23.72
C SER A 183 -7.72 -3.35 -23.19
N MET A 184 -6.73 -4.17 -22.81
CA MET A 184 -5.42 -3.72 -22.33
C MET A 184 -4.48 -3.23 -23.44
N LYS A 185 -4.96 -3.10 -24.69
CA LYS A 185 -4.21 -2.49 -25.80
C LYS A 185 -4.24 -0.94 -25.80
N SER A 186 -5.04 -0.32 -24.92
CA SER A 186 -5.13 1.13 -24.75
C SER A 186 -4.08 1.69 -23.76
N LEU A 187 -4.05 3.03 -23.56
CA LEU A 187 -3.16 3.75 -22.62
C LEU A 187 -3.12 3.12 -21.20
N ASN A 188 -4.20 2.45 -20.80
CA ASN A 188 -4.27 1.72 -19.54
C ASN A 188 -3.22 0.60 -19.46
N GLY A 189 -3.01 -0.20 -20.51
CA GLY A 189 -2.01 -1.27 -20.53
C GLY A 189 -0.59 -0.77 -20.27
N TYR A 190 -0.24 0.39 -20.85
CA TYR A 190 1.05 1.06 -20.65
C TYR A 190 1.25 1.58 -19.21
N LYS A 191 0.21 2.18 -18.61
CA LYS A 191 0.24 2.60 -17.19
C LYS A 191 0.42 1.42 -16.23
N TYR A 192 -0.06 0.23 -16.60
CA TYR A 192 0.02 -0.95 -15.77
C TYR A 192 1.36 -1.68 -15.82
N LEU A 193 2.06 -1.62 -16.97
CA LEU A 193 3.25 -2.42 -17.23
C LEU A 193 4.58 -1.68 -17.12
N SER A 194 4.61 -0.33 -17.10
CA SER A 194 5.81 0.49 -16.78
C SER A 194 6.45 0.23 -15.39
N ARG A 195 6.00 -0.81 -14.68
CA ARG A 195 6.25 -1.16 -13.27
C ARG A 195 7.29 -2.26 -13.07
N LEU A 196 8.10 -2.62 -14.08
CA LEU A 196 8.75 -3.94 -14.13
C LEU A 196 10.28 -4.04 -14.05
N PRO A 197 11.03 -3.10 -13.45
CA PRO A 197 12.20 -3.63 -12.73
C PRO A 197 12.39 -2.94 -11.37
N SER A 198 11.94 -3.57 -10.30
CA SER A 198 12.26 -3.14 -8.92
C SER A 198 13.37 -3.98 -8.27
N PHE A 199 13.78 -5.08 -8.92
CA PHE A 199 14.66 -6.09 -8.33
C PHE A 199 16.14 -5.68 -8.27
N TRP A 200 16.65 -4.93 -9.26
CA TRP A 200 18.09 -4.62 -9.38
C TRP A 200 18.51 -3.29 -8.72
N VAL A 201 17.62 -2.29 -8.65
CA VAL A 201 17.82 -1.05 -7.85
C VAL A 201 17.97 -1.37 -6.35
N MET A 202 17.36 -2.48 -5.91
CA MET A 202 17.31 -2.89 -4.52
C MET A 202 18.68 -3.36 -3.99
N GLY A 203 19.43 -4.13 -4.78
CA GLY A 203 20.78 -4.59 -4.42
C GLY A 203 21.79 -3.44 -4.36
N SER A 204 21.73 -2.51 -5.32
CA SER A 204 22.65 -1.37 -5.37
C SER A 204 22.38 -0.33 -4.28
N THR A 205 21.12 -0.09 -3.91
CA THR A 205 20.77 0.89 -2.86
C THR A 205 21.08 0.37 -1.45
N ILE A 206 20.89 -0.93 -1.19
CA ILE A 206 21.24 -1.55 0.09
C ILE A 206 22.77 -1.59 0.26
N LEU A 207 23.50 -1.94 -0.81
CA LEU A 207 24.96 -1.99 -0.80
C LEU A 207 25.58 -0.58 -0.71
N SER A 208 25.08 0.39 -1.49
CA SER A 208 25.50 1.81 -1.43
C SER A 208 25.30 2.41 -0.03
N ARG A 209 24.14 2.13 0.61
CA ARG A 209 23.84 2.64 1.95
C ARG A 209 24.56 1.90 3.07
N TYR A 210 24.89 0.62 2.90
CA TYR A 210 25.78 -0.11 3.82
C TYR A 210 27.17 0.55 3.87
N TYR A 211 27.73 0.93 2.71
CA TYR A 211 29.00 1.66 2.63
C TYR A 211 28.89 3.12 3.11
N ALA A 212 27.80 3.84 2.81
CA ALA A 212 27.59 5.22 3.27
C ALA A 212 27.29 5.33 4.79
N SER A 213 26.68 4.32 5.39
CA SER A 213 26.47 4.22 6.85
C SER A 213 27.80 4.15 7.61
N GLN A 214 28.86 3.63 6.99
CA GLN A 214 30.17 3.50 7.61
C GLN A 214 30.93 4.84 7.66
N SER A 215 30.61 5.80 6.77
CA SER A 215 31.27 7.13 6.74
C SER A 215 30.58 8.18 7.62
N LEU A 216 29.28 8.01 7.94
CA LEU A 216 28.51 8.97 8.76
C LEU A 216 28.74 8.84 10.28
N MET A 217 29.40 7.76 10.72
CA MET A 217 29.72 7.52 12.13
C MET A 217 30.72 8.53 12.73
N PHE A 218 31.32 9.40 11.90
CA PHE A 218 32.35 10.35 12.31
C PHE A 218 31.86 11.79 12.56
N THR A 219 30.57 12.10 12.37
CA THR A 219 30.11 13.51 12.35
C THR A 219 28.79 13.80 13.09
N ALA A 220 28.44 13.01 14.11
CA ALA A 220 27.22 13.21 14.91
C ALA A 220 27.47 13.87 16.28
N ALA A 221 28.53 14.66 16.42
CA ALA A 221 28.77 15.49 17.60
C ALA A 221 28.19 16.90 17.39
N GLY A 222 26.89 17.07 17.67
CA GLY A 222 26.33 18.42 17.85
C GLY A 222 24.86 18.58 17.47
N VAL A 223 23.93 18.18 18.34
CA VAL A 223 22.53 18.67 18.31
C VAL A 223 21.98 18.83 19.73
N ASN A 224 21.28 19.96 19.95
CA ASN A 224 20.62 20.48 21.16
C ASN A 224 20.07 19.47 22.18
N GLY A 225 20.39 19.72 23.47
CA GLY A 225 20.17 18.82 24.61
C GLY A 225 18.72 18.45 24.96
N ASP A 226 17.73 19.32 24.73
CA ASP A 226 16.35 19.04 25.14
C ASP A 226 15.58 18.12 24.18
N LYS A 227 15.74 18.30 22.86
CA LYS A 227 15.20 17.34 21.86
C LYS A 227 15.90 15.99 22.04
N ALA A 228 17.22 16.00 22.25
CA ALA A 228 18.03 14.81 22.49
C ALA A 228 17.57 14.02 23.73
N LEU A 229 17.18 14.68 24.82
CA LEU A 229 16.71 14.00 26.05
C LEU A 229 15.33 13.35 25.85
N SER A 230 14.41 14.05 25.18
CA SER A 230 13.07 13.53 24.90
C SER A 230 13.08 12.34 23.94
N ASP A 231 13.99 12.34 22.96
CA ASP A 231 14.17 11.24 22.01
C ASP A 231 14.89 10.07 22.67
N ARG A 232 15.91 10.32 23.52
CA ARG A 232 16.55 9.28 24.36
C ARG A 232 15.54 8.52 25.22
N ARG A 233 14.58 9.21 25.84
CA ARG A 233 13.54 8.55 26.67
C ARG A 233 12.61 7.66 25.84
N LYS A 234 12.25 8.06 24.61
CA LYS A 234 11.46 7.23 23.69
C LYS A 234 12.25 6.01 23.23
N ASP A 235 13.53 6.20 22.92
CA ASP A 235 14.45 5.14 22.52
C ASP A 235 14.66 4.13 23.65
N GLU A 236 14.87 4.56 24.89
CA GLU A 236 15.05 3.68 26.05
C GLU A 236 13.85 2.74 26.28
N VAL A 237 12.62 3.27 26.23
CA VAL A 237 11.40 2.46 26.39
C VAL A 237 11.26 1.47 25.23
N PHE A 238 11.53 1.92 24.01
CA PHE A 238 11.40 1.10 22.80
C PHE A 238 12.47 0.00 22.69
N ILE A 239 13.66 0.24 23.25
CA ILE A 239 14.78 -0.71 23.31
C ILE A 239 14.56 -1.73 24.43
N ARG A 240 14.13 -1.29 25.63
CA ARG A 240 13.88 -2.18 26.79
C ARG A 240 12.87 -3.28 26.49
N GLU A 241 11.84 -2.97 25.70
CA GLU A 241 10.79 -3.93 25.34
C GLU A 241 10.88 -4.39 23.89
N SER A 242 12.06 -4.26 23.28
CA SER A 242 12.28 -4.72 21.90
C SER A 242 11.95 -6.22 21.77
N ILE A 243 11.40 -6.57 20.60
CA ILE A 243 11.09 -7.95 20.24
C ILE A 243 12.41 -8.64 19.91
N PRO A 244 12.79 -9.73 20.60
CA PRO A 244 13.98 -10.49 20.27
C PRO A 244 13.97 -10.92 18.79
N LEU A 245 15.08 -10.67 18.09
CA LEU A 245 15.19 -10.98 16.66
C LEU A 245 14.92 -12.45 16.34
N TRP A 246 15.36 -13.35 17.22
CA TRP A 246 15.12 -14.78 17.08
C TRP A 246 13.63 -15.11 17.03
N ILE A 247 12.77 -14.40 17.78
CA ILE A 247 11.32 -14.60 17.71
C ILE A 247 10.79 -14.17 16.33
N GLY A 248 11.31 -13.05 15.80
CA GLY A 248 11.02 -12.61 14.43
C GLY A 248 11.41 -13.65 13.38
N ALA A 249 12.65 -14.12 13.43
CA ALA A 249 13.21 -15.06 12.45
C ALA A 249 12.54 -16.43 12.54
N VAL A 250 12.40 -16.99 13.75
CA VAL A 250 11.75 -18.29 13.97
C VAL A 250 10.28 -18.22 13.59
N GLY A 251 9.55 -17.16 13.99
CA GLY A 251 8.15 -16.98 13.61
C GLY A 251 7.95 -16.91 12.11
N TYR A 252 8.83 -16.18 11.41
CA TYR A 252 8.80 -16.10 9.95
C TYR A 252 9.10 -17.44 9.28
N ILE A 253 10.13 -18.17 9.73
CA ILE A 253 10.51 -19.48 9.16
C ILE A 253 9.39 -20.49 9.38
N ILE A 254 8.84 -20.60 10.59
CA ILE A 254 7.78 -21.57 10.90
C ILE A 254 6.52 -21.28 10.09
N LEU A 255 6.05 -20.02 10.09
CA LEU A 255 4.83 -19.66 9.36
C LEU A 255 5.00 -19.75 7.83
N SER A 256 6.18 -19.43 7.30
CA SER A 256 6.45 -19.58 5.87
C SER A 256 6.52 -21.06 5.48
N MET A 257 7.14 -21.93 6.28
CA MET A 257 7.14 -23.39 6.04
C MET A 257 5.73 -23.98 6.05
N ILE A 258 4.90 -23.61 7.04
CA ILE A 258 3.49 -24.02 7.07
C ILE A 258 2.77 -23.54 5.80
N SER A 259 3.00 -22.29 5.39
CA SER A 259 2.35 -21.73 4.21
C SER A 259 2.81 -22.39 2.91
N VAL A 260 4.10 -22.76 2.78
CA VAL A 260 4.65 -23.51 1.62
C VAL A 260 3.96 -24.87 1.47
N VAL A 261 3.60 -25.51 2.58
CA VAL A 261 2.89 -26.80 2.57
C VAL A 261 1.40 -26.61 2.31
N VAL A 262 0.74 -25.65 2.97
CA VAL A 262 -0.73 -25.52 2.95
C VAL A 262 -1.25 -24.81 1.69
N ILE A 263 -0.54 -23.79 1.18
CA ILE A 263 -1.02 -23.00 0.02
C ILE A 263 -1.23 -23.86 -1.23
N PRO A 264 -0.37 -24.83 -1.59
CA PRO A 264 -0.62 -25.74 -2.71
C PRO A 264 -1.87 -26.61 -2.55
N PHE A 265 -2.32 -26.91 -1.31
CA PHE A 265 -3.60 -27.60 -1.11
C PHE A 265 -4.80 -26.68 -1.37
N ILE A 266 -4.65 -25.38 -1.12
CA ILE A 266 -5.68 -24.38 -1.43
C ILE A 266 -5.68 -24.08 -2.94
N PHE A 267 -4.50 -23.91 -3.54
CA PHE A 267 -4.30 -23.58 -4.95
C PHE A 267 -3.34 -24.60 -5.57
N PRO A 268 -3.84 -25.72 -6.10
CA PRO A 268 -3.02 -26.76 -6.72
C PRO A 268 -2.10 -26.24 -7.83
N GLU A 269 -2.53 -25.17 -8.51
CA GLU A 269 -1.79 -24.51 -9.58
C GLU A 269 -0.56 -23.75 -9.03
N LEU A 270 -0.60 -23.29 -7.79
CA LEU A 270 0.50 -22.60 -7.11
C LEU A 270 1.37 -23.61 -6.35
N LYS A 271 2.22 -24.31 -7.10
CA LYS A 271 3.13 -25.33 -6.55
C LYS A 271 4.06 -24.78 -5.45
N TRP A 272 4.47 -25.66 -4.54
CA TRP A 272 5.25 -25.32 -3.34
C TRP A 272 6.51 -24.50 -3.63
N TYR A 273 7.20 -24.76 -4.74
CA TYR A 273 8.43 -24.06 -5.10
C TYR A 273 8.18 -22.60 -5.49
N PHE A 274 7.01 -22.27 -6.06
CA PHE A 274 6.64 -20.87 -6.32
C PHE A 274 6.39 -20.11 -5.02
N VAL A 275 5.75 -20.76 -4.06
CA VAL A 275 5.49 -20.20 -2.72
C VAL A 275 6.80 -19.97 -1.98
N LEU A 276 7.74 -20.92 -2.06
CA LEU A 276 9.07 -20.79 -1.45
C LEU A 276 9.85 -19.62 -2.02
N VAL A 277 9.92 -19.51 -3.36
CA VAL A 277 10.58 -18.38 -4.05
C VAL A 277 9.92 -17.07 -3.65
N ALA A 278 8.60 -17.02 -3.55
CA ALA A 278 7.89 -15.82 -3.15
C ALA A 278 8.27 -15.38 -1.72
N TYR A 279 8.38 -16.32 -0.77
CA TYR A 279 8.82 -15.99 0.58
C TYR A 279 10.28 -15.52 0.61
N ILE A 280 11.19 -16.09 -0.17
CA ILE A 280 12.58 -15.61 -0.24
C ILE A 280 12.65 -14.12 -0.66
N PHE A 281 11.82 -13.70 -1.62
CA PHE A 281 11.83 -12.33 -2.13
C PHE A 281 10.92 -11.35 -1.36
N ALA A 282 9.93 -11.84 -0.62
CA ALA A 282 8.97 -11.01 0.08
C ALA A 282 9.58 -10.02 1.10
N PRO A 283 10.60 -10.37 1.92
CA PRO A 283 11.22 -9.43 2.85
C PRO A 283 11.80 -8.18 2.18
N SER A 284 12.48 -8.36 1.05
CA SER A 284 13.10 -7.25 0.34
C SER A 284 12.05 -6.30 -0.24
N LEU A 285 10.98 -6.85 -0.83
CA LEU A 285 9.86 -6.05 -1.34
C LEU A 285 9.06 -5.38 -0.21
N ALA A 286 8.87 -6.08 0.91
CA ALA A 286 8.22 -5.53 2.10
C ALA A 286 9.02 -4.36 2.68
N PHE A 287 10.35 -4.47 2.69
CA PHE A 287 11.24 -3.39 3.14
C PHE A 287 11.13 -2.17 2.22
N CYS A 288 11.19 -2.36 0.91
CA CYS A 288 11.02 -1.27 -0.06
C CYS A 288 9.67 -0.59 0.06
N ASN A 289 8.60 -1.36 0.22
CA ASN A 289 7.27 -0.81 0.42
C ASN A 289 7.20 -0.03 1.75
N ALA A 290 7.68 -0.58 2.85
CA ALA A 290 7.68 0.09 4.15
C ALA A 290 8.48 1.41 4.11
N TYR A 291 9.60 1.44 3.39
CA TYR A 291 10.39 2.66 3.16
C TYR A 291 9.64 3.68 2.30
N GLY A 292 9.05 3.26 1.17
CA GLY A 292 8.27 4.12 0.30
C GLY A 292 7.04 4.69 1.00
N VAL A 293 6.35 3.86 1.78
CA VAL A 293 5.26 4.25 2.67
C VAL A 293 5.73 5.24 3.72
N GLY A 294 6.93 5.06 4.26
CA GLY A 294 7.46 6.02 5.21
C GLY A 294 7.67 7.39 4.61
N LEU A 295 8.21 7.44 3.40
CA LEU A 295 8.42 8.72 2.72
C LEU A 295 7.15 9.38 2.22
N THR A 296 6.16 8.60 1.76
CA THR A 296 5.02 9.12 0.98
C THR A 296 3.67 9.02 1.69
N ASP A 297 3.59 8.23 2.77
CA ASP A 297 2.36 7.80 3.43
C ASP A 297 1.40 7.01 2.51
N ILE A 298 1.94 6.39 1.45
CA ILE A 298 1.13 5.60 0.51
C ILE A 298 1.65 4.18 0.37
N ASN A 299 0.75 3.23 0.65
CA ASN A 299 1.02 1.81 0.56
C ASN A 299 0.87 1.28 -0.86
N MET A 300 1.99 0.83 -1.42
CA MET A 300 2.10 0.34 -2.80
C MET A 300 2.07 -1.19 -2.89
N ALA A 301 1.60 -1.88 -1.85
CA ALA A 301 1.50 -3.35 -1.83
C ALA A 301 0.79 -3.93 -3.06
N TYR A 302 -0.24 -3.25 -3.60
CA TYR A 302 -0.91 -3.68 -4.84
C TYR A 302 0.01 -3.72 -6.06
N ASN A 303 0.96 -2.79 -6.14
CA ASN A 303 1.92 -2.75 -7.25
C ASN A 303 2.95 -3.87 -7.12
N TYR A 304 3.46 -4.09 -5.90
CA TYR A 304 4.34 -5.23 -5.64
C TYR A 304 3.64 -6.58 -5.80
N GLY A 305 2.33 -6.66 -5.48
CA GLY A 305 1.52 -7.84 -5.77
C GLY A 305 1.48 -8.16 -7.26
N LYS A 306 1.37 -7.14 -8.13
CA LYS A 306 1.43 -7.32 -9.60
C LYS A 306 2.79 -7.80 -10.09
N VAL A 307 3.89 -7.42 -9.42
CA VAL A 307 5.21 -7.99 -9.71
C VAL A 307 5.18 -9.50 -9.48
N GLY A 308 4.68 -9.93 -8.31
CA GLY A 308 4.48 -11.35 -8.00
C GLY A 308 3.57 -12.07 -9.01
N LEU A 309 2.48 -11.40 -9.43
CA LEU A 309 1.57 -11.89 -10.47
C LEU A 309 2.32 -12.18 -11.77
N PHE A 310 3.06 -11.20 -12.32
CA PHE A 310 3.77 -11.38 -13.58
C PHE A 310 4.90 -12.39 -13.48
N THR A 311 5.65 -12.41 -12.36
CA THR A 311 6.72 -13.39 -12.16
C THR A 311 6.18 -14.82 -12.16
N ILE A 312 5.12 -15.09 -11.40
CA ILE A 312 4.55 -16.44 -11.33
C ILE A 312 3.79 -16.79 -12.61
N ALA A 313 3.11 -15.83 -13.24
CA ALA A 313 2.47 -16.05 -14.54
C ALA A 313 3.47 -16.51 -15.60
N ALA A 314 4.62 -15.83 -15.68
CA ALA A 314 5.68 -16.16 -16.63
C ALA A 314 6.32 -17.55 -16.37
N MET A 315 6.34 -17.99 -15.11
CA MET A 315 6.94 -19.28 -14.74
C MET A 315 5.96 -20.46 -14.73
N SER A 316 4.64 -20.21 -14.66
CA SER A 316 3.62 -21.27 -14.43
C SER A 316 3.07 -21.89 -15.71
N GLY A 317 3.42 -21.37 -16.89
CA GLY A 317 2.97 -21.90 -18.18
C GLY A 317 1.49 -21.60 -18.50
N LYS A 318 1.07 -22.01 -19.71
CA LYS A 318 -0.20 -21.56 -20.32
C LYS A 318 -1.47 -22.18 -19.73
N GLU A 319 -1.43 -23.44 -19.30
CA GLU A 319 -2.68 -24.16 -18.96
C GLU A 319 -3.25 -23.86 -17.57
N HIS A 320 -2.43 -23.43 -16.62
CA HIS A 320 -2.84 -23.17 -15.22
C HIS A 320 -2.24 -21.90 -14.61
N GLY A 321 -1.56 -21.07 -15.42
CA GLY A 321 -0.82 -19.93 -14.90
C GLY A 321 -1.67 -18.80 -14.34
N VAL A 322 -2.93 -18.66 -14.76
CA VAL A 322 -3.79 -17.53 -14.36
C VAL A 322 -4.15 -17.59 -12.87
N ILE A 323 -4.62 -18.75 -12.37
CA ILE A 323 -4.91 -18.91 -10.93
C ILE A 323 -3.62 -18.77 -10.12
N ALA A 324 -2.54 -19.44 -10.54
CA ALA A 324 -1.26 -19.37 -9.84
C ALA A 324 -0.77 -17.93 -9.70
N ALA A 325 -0.87 -17.13 -10.77
CA ALA A 325 -0.51 -15.72 -10.79
C ALA A 325 -1.40 -14.86 -9.88
N LEU A 326 -2.72 -15.07 -9.90
CA LEU A 326 -3.65 -14.34 -9.02
C LEU A 326 -3.46 -14.70 -7.54
N ALA A 327 -3.20 -15.97 -7.23
CA ALA A 327 -2.90 -16.43 -5.88
C ALA A 327 -1.57 -15.88 -5.38
N ALA A 328 -0.52 -15.91 -6.22
CA ALA A 328 0.77 -15.31 -5.94
C ALA A 328 0.67 -13.79 -5.72
N CYS A 329 -0.15 -13.10 -6.52
CA CYS A 329 -0.45 -11.68 -6.33
C CYS A 329 -0.96 -11.41 -4.92
N GLY A 330 -1.91 -12.23 -4.45
CA GLY A 330 -2.47 -12.15 -3.12
C GLY A 330 -1.43 -12.42 -2.04
N LEU A 331 -0.58 -13.43 -2.24
CA LEU A 331 0.49 -13.79 -1.32
C LEU A 331 1.46 -12.62 -1.11
N PHE A 332 2.04 -12.09 -2.20
CA PHE A 332 2.99 -10.97 -2.12
C PHE A 332 2.34 -9.73 -1.51
N LYS A 333 1.16 -9.35 -2.01
CA LYS A 333 0.47 -8.15 -1.55
C LYS A 333 0.15 -8.24 -0.06
N SER A 334 -0.42 -9.34 0.42
CA SER A 334 -0.83 -9.48 1.83
C SER A 334 0.37 -9.38 2.77
N ILE A 335 1.48 -10.06 2.46
CA ILE A 335 2.71 -10.01 3.27
C ILE A 335 3.23 -8.58 3.32
N ILE A 336 3.40 -7.95 2.15
CA ILE A 336 3.96 -6.60 2.01
C ILE A 336 3.06 -5.54 2.68
N ASN A 337 1.74 -5.70 2.58
CA ASN A 337 0.77 -4.80 3.21
C ASN A 337 0.84 -4.88 4.73
N VAL A 338 0.73 -6.09 5.30
CA VAL A 338 0.74 -6.29 6.77
C VAL A 338 2.07 -5.85 7.37
N ALA A 339 3.17 -6.17 6.70
CA ALA A 339 4.52 -5.77 7.12
C ALA A 339 4.69 -4.25 7.17
N SER A 340 4.20 -3.55 6.15
CA SER A 340 4.27 -2.09 6.10
C SER A 340 3.41 -1.42 7.18
N ILE A 341 2.21 -1.95 7.42
CA ILE A 341 1.30 -1.42 8.45
C ILE A 341 1.92 -1.63 9.83
N LEU A 342 2.47 -2.81 10.11
CA LEU A 342 3.18 -3.08 11.36
C LEU A 342 4.32 -2.08 11.60
N MET A 343 5.05 -1.66 10.56
CA MET A 343 6.09 -0.65 10.72
C MET A 343 5.55 0.75 11.04
N GLN A 344 4.44 1.16 10.42
CA GLN A 344 3.74 2.40 10.78
C GLN A 344 3.22 2.37 12.22
N ASP A 345 2.68 1.22 12.64
CA ASP A 345 2.21 0.99 13.99
C ASP A 345 3.37 1.08 14.98
N LEU A 346 4.47 0.33 14.78
CA LEU A 346 5.65 0.40 15.64
C LEU A 346 6.20 1.83 15.79
N LYS A 347 6.14 2.65 14.74
CA LYS A 347 6.48 4.08 14.83
C LYS A 347 5.50 4.84 15.71
N THR A 348 4.20 4.59 15.57
CA THR A 348 3.16 5.20 16.40
C THR A 348 3.32 4.80 17.87
N GLY A 349 3.68 3.54 18.17
CA GLY A 349 4.02 3.10 19.52
C GLY A 349 5.23 3.80 20.09
N HIS A 350 6.28 3.94 19.29
CA HIS A 350 7.47 4.68 19.69
C HIS A 350 7.15 6.15 20.03
N LEU A 351 6.27 6.82 19.26
CA LEU A 351 5.84 8.19 19.54
C LEU A 351 4.92 8.29 20.77
N THR A 352 4.13 7.26 21.05
CA THR A 352 3.16 7.24 22.16
C THR A 352 3.70 6.60 23.44
N LEU A 353 4.94 6.09 23.42
CA LEU A 353 5.57 5.30 24.48
C LEU A 353 4.81 4.00 24.77
N THR A 354 4.26 3.38 23.73
CA THR A 354 3.58 2.08 23.80
C THR A 354 4.58 0.95 23.54
N SER A 355 4.45 -0.14 24.29
CA SER A 355 5.29 -1.33 24.17
C SER A 355 5.26 -1.93 22.75
N PRO A 356 6.43 -2.19 22.11
CA PRO A 356 6.49 -2.89 20.82
C PRO A 356 5.84 -4.28 20.84
N ARG A 357 5.89 -4.97 21.99
CA ARG A 357 5.28 -6.31 22.15
C ARG A 357 3.76 -6.20 22.19
N ALA A 358 3.22 -5.23 22.92
CA ALA A 358 1.78 -4.96 22.93
C ALA A 358 1.27 -4.52 21.55
N MET A 359 2.08 -3.77 20.79
CA MET A 359 1.76 -3.43 19.40
C MET A 359 1.68 -4.66 18.50
N LEU A 360 2.68 -5.54 18.54
CA LEU A 360 2.68 -6.77 17.75
C LEU A 360 1.48 -7.66 18.11
N LEU A 361 1.14 -7.77 19.40
CA LEU A 361 -0.03 -8.50 19.86
C LEU A 361 -1.33 -7.87 19.34
N SER A 362 -1.46 -6.55 19.43
CA SER A 362 -2.64 -5.81 18.94
C SER A 362 -2.80 -5.99 17.42
N GLN A 363 -1.69 -5.95 16.68
CA GLN A 363 -1.66 -6.20 15.24
C GLN A 363 -2.07 -7.64 14.92
N ALA A 364 -1.56 -8.62 15.66
CA ALA A 364 -1.91 -10.03 15.47
C ALA A 364 -3.41 -10.28 15.72
N LEU A 365 -3.98 -9.71 16.78
CA LEU A 365 -5.41 -9.80 17.09
C LEU A 365 -6.26 -9.14 16.00
N GLY A 366 -5.90 -7.93 15.58
CA GLY A 366 -6.61 -7.23 14.52
C GLY A 366 -6.51 -7.94 13.16
N THR A 367 -5.36 -8.54 12.87
CA THR A 367 -5.17 -9.37 11.67
C THR A 367 -6.04 -10.62 11.73
N ALA A 368 -6.08 -11.34 12.86
CA ALA A 368 -6.94 -12.50 13.06
C ALA A 368 -8.42 -12.17 12.86
N LEU A 369 -8.89 -11.09 13.49
CA LEU A 369 -10.25 -10.60 13.32
C LEU A 369 -10.52 -10.21 11.87
N GLY A 370 -9.57 -9.52 11.23
CA GLY A 370 -9.65 -9.14 9.82
C GLY A 370 -9.77 -10.36 8.90
N CYS A 371 -9.00 -11.43 9.15
CA CYS A 371 -9.04 -12.67 8.38
C CYS A 371 -10.39 -13.39 8.48
N ILE A 372 -11.18 -13.18 9.55
CA ILE A 372 -12.51 -13.78 9.74
C ILE A 372 -13.62 -12.84 9.25
N VAL A 373 -13.62 -11.60 9.73
CA VAL A 373 -14.68 -10.62 9.46
C VAL A 373 -14.70 -10.21 7.99
N SER A 374 -13.54 -10.14 7.33
CA SER A 374 -13.47 -9.67 5.94
C SER A 374 -14.07 -10.67 4.94
N PRO A 375 -13.72 -11.98 4.95
CA PRO A 375 -14.41 -12.96 4.11
C PRO A 375 -15.91 -13.05 4.39
N LEU A 376 -16.33 -13.00 5.65
CA LEU A 376 -17.77 -13.00 6.01
C LEU A 376 -18.50 -11.78 5.43
N SER A 377 -17.91 -10.60 5.59
CA SER A 377 -18.45 -9.36 5.02
C SER A 377 -18.51 -9.41 3.49
N PHE A 378 -17.47 -9.93 2.84
CA PHE A 378 -17.47 -10.11 1.39
C PHE A 378 -18.57 -11.09 0.97
N PHE A 379 -18.73 -12.22 1.67
CA PHE A 379 -19.72 -13.23 1.36
C PHE A 379 -21.16 -12.74 1.51
N LEU A 380 -21.42 -11.88 2.50
CA LEU A 380 -22.71 -11.21 2.64
C LEU A 380 -23.04 -10.42 1.37
N PHE A 381 -22.09 -9.63 0.85
CA PHE A 381 -22.29 -8.90 -0.40
C PHE A 381 -22.38 -9.83 -1.61
N TYR A 382 -21.55 -10.88 -1.68
CA TYR A 382 -21.51 -11.83 -2.79
C TYR A 382 -22.79 -12.65 -2.92
N LYS A 383 -23.48 -12.92 -1.81
CA LYS A 383 -24.78 -13.61 -1.81
C LYS A 383 -25.97 -12.68 -1.97
N ALA A 384 -25.88 -11.45 -1.45
CA ALA A 384 -26.99 -10.49 -1.50
C ALA A 384 -27.08 -9.71 -2.82
N PHE A 385 -25.97 -9.52 -3.52
CA PHE A 385 -25.90 -8.68 -4.73
C PHE A 385 -25.23 -9.42 -5.89
N ASP A 386 -25.60 -9.03 -7.12
CA ASP A 386 -25.02 -9.58 -8.34
C ASP A 386 -23.64 -8.93 -8.65
N ILE A 387 -22.63 -9.32 -7.88
CA ILE A 387 -21.26 -8.81 -8.02
C ILE A 387 -20.66 -9.23 -9.37
N GLY A 388 -19.98 -8.30 -10.03
CA GLY A 388 -19.33 -8.50 -11.33
C GLY A 388 -20.27 -8.34 -12.52
N ASN A 389 -21.47 -7.77 -12.33
CA ASN A 389 -22.35 -7.41 -13.44
C ASN A 389 -21.92 -6.05 -14.04
N PRO A 390 -21.52 -5.97 -15.33
CA PRO A 390 -21.13 -4.71 -15.98
C PRO A 390 -22.24 -3.64 -15.96
N ASP A 391 -23.50 -4.09 -16.00
CA ASP A 391 -24.70 -3.24 -16.02
C ASP A 391 -25.27 -2.99 -14.62
N GLY A 392 -24.70 -3.64 -13.60
CA GLY A 392 -25.12 -3.52 -12.20
C GLY A 392 -24.37 -2.45 -11.41
N GLU A 393 -24.80 -2.25 -10.15
CA GLU A 393 -24.13 -1.32 -9.21
C GLU A 393 -22.74 -1.83 -8.76
N PHE A 394 -22.57 -3.15 -8.66
CA PHE A 394 -21.35 -3.80 -8.17
C PHE A 394 -20.53 -4.39 -9.32
N LYS A 395 -20.02 -3.53 -10.20
CA LYS A 395 -19.31 -3.93 -11.43
C LYS A 395 -18.01 -4.71 -11.20
N ALA A 396 -17.35 -4.51 -10.06
CA ALA A 396 -16.06 -5.10 -9.70
C ALA A 396 -14.99 -4.99 -10.82
N PRO A 397 -14.73 -3.77 -11.36
CA PRO A 397 -13.88 -3.60 -12.54
C PRO A 397 -12.44 -4.10 -12.33
N TYR A 398 -11.93 -4.01 -11.10
CA TYR A 398 -10.58 -4.49 -10.78
C TYR A 398 -10.46 -6.02 -10.84
N ALA A 399 -11.52 -6.79 -10.61
CA ALA A 399 -11.44 -8.24 -10.76
C ALA A 399 -11.08 -8.61 -12.21
N ILE A 400 -11.75 -7.96 -13.17
CA ILE A 400 -11.50 -8.12 -14.61
C ILE A 400 -10.08 -7.66 -14.96
N ILE A 401 -9.66 -6.49 -14.46
CA ILE A 401 -8.30 -5.97 -14.71
C ILE A 401 -7.22 -6.94 -14.21
N TYR A 402 -7.35 -7.45 -12.98
CA TYR A 402 -6.37 -8.38 -12.41
C TYR A 402 -6.34 -9.71 -13.16
N ARG A 403 -7.50 -10.23 -13.57
CA ARG A 403 -7.56 -11.44 -14.40
C ARG A 403 -6.88 -11.22 -15.74
N ASN A 404 -7.17 -10.11 -16.43
CA ASN A 404 -6.53 -9.78 -17.71
C ASN A 404 -5.02 -9.60 -17.53
N LEU A 405 -4.54 -9.05 -16.41
CA LEU A 405 -3.10 -8.94 -16.12
C LEU A 405 -2.46 -10.31 -15.99
N ALA A 406 -3.15 -11.26 -15.35
CA ALA A 406 -2.67 -12.63 -15.23
C ALA A 406 -2.62 -13.33 -16.59
N ILE A 407 -3.66 -13.16 -17.42
CA ILE A 407 -3.69 -13.68 -18.80
C ILE A 407 -2.51 -13.13 -19.62
N ILE A 408 -2.28 -11.81 -19.61
CA ILE A 408 -1.13 -11.20 -20.30
C ILE A 408 0.19 -11.74 -19.75
N GLY A 409 0.30 -11.89 -18.43
CA GLY A 409 1.50 -12.46 -17.82
C GLY A 409 1.79 -13.89 -18.27
N VAL A 410 0.76 -14.70 -18.50
CA VAL A 410 0.86 -16.08 -18.97
C VAL A 410 1.21 -16.15 -20.47
N GLN A 411 0.67 -15.23 -21.27
CA GLN A 411 1.02 -15.09 -22.69
C GLN A 411 2.46 -14.61 -22.90
N GLY A 412 3.04 -13.96 -21.90
CA GLY A 412 4.44 -13.56 -21.86
C GLY A 412 4.70 -12.18 -22.47
N PHE A 413 5.99 -11.86 -22.67
CA PHE A 413 6.43 -10.52 -23.09
C PHE A 413 5.92 -10.09 -24.47
N SER A 414 5.57 -11.03 -25.33
CA SER A 414 5.02 -10.76 -26.68
C SER A 414 3.60 -10.20 -26.65
N ALA A 415 2.84 -10.43 -25.57
CA ALA A 415 1.50 -9.88 -25.39
C ALA A 415 1.50 -8.46 -24.82
N LEU A 416 2.67 -7.91 -24.48
CA LEU A 416 2.79 -6.56 -23.93
C LEU A 416 2.63 -5.50 -25.01
N PRO A 417 2.10 -4.32 -24.67
CA PRO A 417 2.03 -3.21 -25.60
C PRO A 417 3.41 -2.82 -26.16
N GLN A 418 3.46 -2.39 -27.43
CA GLN A 418 4.70 -2.03 -28.14
C GLN A 418 5.49 -0.96 -27.38
N HIS A 419 6.82 -1.05 -27.28
CA HIS A 419 7.69 -0.14 -26.48
C HIS A 419 7.52 -0.18 -24.95
N CYS A 420 6.61 -0.99 -24.41
CA CYS A 420 6.40 -1.00 -22.95
C CYS A 420 7.65 -1.42 -22.17
N LEU A 421 8.37 -2.45 -22.64
CA LEU A 421 9.62 -2.89 -22.01
C LEU A 421 10.73 -1.85 -22.17
N GLN A 422 10.80 -1.15 -23.30
CA GLN A 422 11.78 -0.08 -23.52
C GLN A 422 11.58 1.07 -22.52
N LEU A 423 10.33 1.47 -22.28
CA LEU A 423 9.98 2.45 -21.26
C LEU A 423 10.30 1.95 -19.84
N CYS A 424 10.03 0.68 -19.52
CA CYS A 424 10.40 0.08 -18.23
C CYS A 424 11.91 0.18 -17.98
N TYR A 425 12.72 -0.25 -18.96
CA TYR A 425 14.17 -0.20 -18.85
C TYR A 425 14.69 1.23 -18.81
N GLY A 426 14.07 2.15 -19.57
CA GLY A 426 14.40 3.57 -19.55
C GLY A 426 14.17 4.22 -18.18
N PHE A 427 12.97 4.07 -17.62
CA PHE A 427 12.66 4.61 -16.28
C PHE A 427 13.47 3.93 -15.17
N PHE A 428 13.78 2.66 -15.34
CA PHE A 428 14.65 1.94 -14.42
C PHE A 428 16.09 2.45 -14.45
N ALA A 429 16.66 2.60 -15.64
CA ALA A 429 17.99 3.18 -15.81
C ALA A 429 18.05 4.61 -15.27
N PHE A 430 17.00 5.40 -15.52
CA PHE A 430 16.84 6.75 -14.96
C PHE A 430 16.79 6.74 -13.43
N ALA A 431 16.03 5.83 -12.82
CA ALA A 431 15.94 5.69 -11.37
C ALA A 431 17.27 5.29 -10.74
N ILE A 432 18.02 4.37 -11.37
CA ILE A 432 19.40 4.03 -10.94
C ILE A 432 20.30 5.25 -11.06
N ALA A 433 20.32 5.89 -12.23
CA ALA A 433 21.19 7.03 -12.50
C ALA A 433 20.96 8.17 -11.50
N ILE A 434 19.70 8.49 -11.20
CA ILE A 434 19.37 9.51 -10.19
C ILE A 434 19.87 9.09 -8.81
N ASN A 435 19.62 7.86 -8.36
CA ASN A 435 20.11 7.43 -7.04
C ASN A 435 21.63 7.44 -6.95
N PHE A 436 22.33 6.98 -7.99
CA PHE A 436 23.79 7.09 -8.06
C PHE A 436 24.26 8.55 -8.01
N LEU A 437 23.68 9.42 -8.84
CA LEU A 437 23.97 10.85 -8.83
C LEU A 437 23.72 11.47 -7.45
N LYS A 438 22.71 11.00 -6.71
CA LYS A 438 22.43 11.46 -5.34
C LYS A 438 23.56 11.16 -4.40
N ASP A 439 24.02 9.91 -4.43
CA ASP A 439 24.97 9.36 -3.49
C ASP A 439 26.37 9.96 -3.71
N PHE A 440 26.71 10.29 -4.96
CA PHE A 440 27.96 10.96 -5.32
C PHE A 440 27.91 12.50 -5.27
N SER A 441 26.73 13.11 -5.15
CA SER A 441 26.58 14.56 -5.13
C SER A 441 26.88 15.17 -3.75
N PRO A 442 27.54 16.35 -3.70
CA PRO A 442 27.71 17.11 -2.46
C PRO A 442 26.38 17.39 -1.75
N LYS A 443 26.38 17.46 -0.41
CA LYS A 443 25.17 17.71 0.44
C LYS A 443 24.37 18.98 0.07
N ARG A 444 24.94 19.90 -0.72
CA ARG A 444 24.23 21.07 -1.28
C ARG A 444 23.34 20.72 -2.47
N ILE A 445 23.78 19.82 -3.36
CA ILE A 445 23.07 19.40 -4.57
C ILE A 445 22.12 18.24 -4.26
N GLY A 446 22.56 17.29 -3.42
CA GLY A 446 21.74 16.13 -3.04
C GLY A 446 20.41 16.48 -2.33
N LYS A 447 20.27 17.71 -1.82
CA LYS A 447 19.01 18.23 -1.27
C LYS A 447 17.95 18.41 -2.36
N TRP A 448 18.33 18.94 -3.51
CA TRP A 448 17.42 19.30 -4.60
C TRP A 448 17.06 18.13 -5.51
N MET A 449 17.71 17.01 -5.30
CA MET A 449 17.69 15.91 -6.24
C MET A 449 16.47 15.03 -5.97
N PRO A 450 15.62 14.77 -6.99
CA PRO A 450 14.33 14.15 -6.75
C PRO A 450 14.48 12.70 -6.28
N ILE A 451 13.49 12.24 -5.52
CA ILE A 451 13.45 10.86 -5.03
C ILE A 451 12.60 10.04 -6.01
N PRO A 452 13.18 9.07 -6.74
CA PRO A 452 12.43 8.30 -7.75
C PRO A 452 11.19 7.62 -7.17
N THR A 453 11.26 7.10 -5.95
CA THR A 453 10.12 6.47 -5.27
C THR A 453 8.96 7.44 -5.06
N ALA A 454 9.23 8.70 -4.72
CA ALA A 454 8.18 9.72 -4.55
C ALA A 454 7.64 10.21 -5.90
N MET A 455 8.50 10.34 -6.91
CA MET A 455 8.08 10.68 -8.27
C MET A 455 7.16 9.62 -8.87
N ALA A 456 7.43 8.34 -8.61
CA ALA A 456 6.64 7.24 -9.15
C ALA A 456 5.16 7.31 -8.71
N VAL A 457 4.87 7.81 -7.50
CA VAL A 457 3.53 7.81 -6.92
C VAL A 457 2.49 8.52 -7.82
N PRO A 458 2.66 9.78 -8.25
CA PRO A 458 1.72 10.41 -9.18
C PRO A 458 1.61 9.72 -10.54
N PHE A 459 2.70 9.15 -11.07
CA PHE A 459 2.62 8.34 -12.29
C PHE A 459 1.76 7.08 -12.10
N LEU A 460 1.66 6.56 -10.88
CA LEU A 460 0.86 5.39 -10.54
C LEU A 460 -0.63 5.71 -10.31
N ILE A 461 -0.94 6.85 -9.69
CA ILE A 461 -2.28 7.22 -9.23
C ILE A 461 -3.00 8.13 -10.25
N GLY A 462 -2.25 9.03 -10.90
CA GLY A 462 -2.77 10.00 -11.86
C GLY A 462 -2.19 11.40 -11.66
N GLY A 463 -2.18 12.20 -12.71
CA GLY A 463 -1.61 13.56 -12.70
C GLY A 463 -2.28 14.52 -11.72
N TYR A 464 -3.57 14.31 -11.40
CA TYR A 464 -4.27 15.09 -10.38
C TYR A 464 -3.56 15.01 -9.02
N PHE A 465 -3.04 13.83 -8.68
CA PHE A 465 -2.32 13.61 -7.43
C PHE A 465 -1.02 14.43 -7.37
N ALA A 466 -0.34 14.63 -8.50
CA ALA A 466 0.83 15.50 -8.56
C ALA A 466 0.46 16.96 -8.27
N ILE A 467 -0.69 17.42 -8.76
CA ILE A 467 -1.17 18.78 -8.55
C ILE A 467 -1.49 18.98 -7.06
N ASP A 468 -2.22 18.05 -6.45
CA ASP A 468 -2.58 18.12 -5.04
C ASP A 468 -1.33 18.13 -4.14
N MET A 469 -0.34 17.27 -4.44
CA MET A 469 0.96 17.26 -3.75
C MET A 469 1.70 18.60 -3.90
N CYS A 470 1.68 19.20 -5.10
CA CYS A 470 2.35 20.47 -5.37
C CYS A 470 1.70 21.62 -4.58
N VAL A 471 0.37 21.73 -4.65
CA VAL A 471 -0.41 22.73 -3.90
C VAL A 471 -0.18 22.56 -2.40
N GLY A 472 -0.23 21.33 -1.90
CA GLY A 472 0.03 21.07 -0.49
C GLY A 472 1.46 21.47 -0.07
N SER A 473 2.45 21.08 -0.85
CA SER A 473 3.85 21.43 -0.60
C SER A 473 4.06 22.95 -0.57
N LEU A 474 3.38 23.70 -1.46
CA LEU A 474 3.41 25.16 -1.49
C LEU A 474 2.82 25.76 -0.21
N VAL A 475 1.65 25.28 0.24
CA VAL A 475 1.01 25.75 1.47
C VAL A 475 1.93 25.56 2.68
N VAL A 476 2.56 24.38 2.82
CA VAL A 476 3.47 24.15 3.96
C VAL A 476 4.77 24.94 3.81
N PHE A 477 5.28 25.11 2.59
CA PHE A 477 6.43 25.97 2.35
C PHE A 477 6.18 27.42 2.80
N LEU A 478 5.02 27.98 2.45
CA LEU A 478 4.61 29.31 2.89
C LEU A 478 4.43 29.37 4.41
N TRP A 479 3.81 28.35 5.02
CA TRP A 479 3.64 28.28 6.47
C TRP A 479 5.00 28.20 7.20
N GLN A 480 5.95 27.42 6.70
CA GLN A 480 7.29 27.35 7.27
C GLN A 480 8.05 28.67 7.19
N LYS A 481 7.86 29.43 6.10
CA LYS A 481 8.44 30.79 5.96
C LYS A 481 7.86 31.77 6.97
N VAL A 482 6.57 31.67 7.27
CA VAL A 482 5.91 32.57 8.23
C VAL A 482 6.24 32.17 9.67
N ASN A 483 6.10 30.88 10.02
CA ASN A 483 6.36 30.39 11.38
C ASN A 483 6.79 28.92 11.39
N SER A 484 8.10 28.70 11.31
CA SER A 484 8.70 27.35 11.30
C SER A 484 8.36 26.51 12.53
N LYS A 485 8.30 27.10 13.74
CA LYS A 485 8.05 26.33 14.98
C LYS A 485 6.60 25.85 15.06
N LYS A 486 5.64 26.70 14.68
CA LYS A 486 4.22 26.34 14.67
C LYS A 486 3.90 25.36 13.54
N ALA A 487 4.54 25.52 12.38
CA ALA A 487 4.35 24.62 11.24
C ALA A 487 4.79 23.17 11.56
N GLU A 488 5.92 22.97 12.24
CA GLU A 488 6.42 21.63 12.61
C GLU A 488 5.39 20.81 13.39
N LEU A 489 4.58 21.46 14.24
CA LEU A 489 3.57 20.80 15.08
C LEU A 489 2.19 20.71 14.42
N MET A 490 1.77 21.76 13.69
CA MET A 490 0.41 21.87 13.16
C MET A 490 0.21 21.17 11.82
N VAL A 491 1.25 21.04 11.00
CA VAL A 491 1.13 20.46 9.66
C VAL A 491 0.62 19.01 9.68
N PRO A 492 1.17 18.11 10.53
CA PRO A 492 0.61 16.77 10.66
C PRO A 492 -0.86 16.74 11.11
N ALA A 493 -1.25 17.65 12.01
CA ALA A 493 -2.62 17.75 12.51
C ALA A 493 -3.60 18.23 11.44
N VAL A 494 -3.22 19.23 10.65
CA VAL A 494 -4.05 19.74 9.55
C VAL A 494 -4.15 18.72 8.41
N ALA A 495 -3.04 18.09 8.04
CA ALA A 495 -3.03 17.07 6.99
C ALA A 495 -3.89 15.85 7.37
N SER A 496 -3.75 15.34 8.60
CA SER A 496 -4.60 14.27 9.11
C SER A 496 -6.08 14.69 9.19
N GLY A 497 -6.38 15.95 9.49
CA GLY A 497 -7.74 16.50 9.43
C GLY A 497 -8.37 16.43 8.03
N PHE A 498 -7.63 16.83 6.99
CA PHE A 498 -8.10 16.73 5.60
C PHE A 498 -8.32 15.27 5.16
N ILE A 499 -7.37 14.38 5.44
CA ILE A 499 -7.48 12.94 5.13
C ILE A 499 -8.67 12.33 5.88
N CYS A 500 -8.80 12.65 7.17
CA CYS A 500 -9.89 12.16 7.99
C CYS A 500 -11.25 12.67 7.49
N GLY A 501 -11.32 13.93 7.05
CA GLY A 501 -12.52 14.55 6.50
C GLY A 501 -13.00 13.83 5.25
N GLU A 502 -12.11 13.56 4.31
CA GLU A 502 -12.41 12.77 3.10
C GLU A 502 -12.89 11.35 3.46
N GLY A 503 -12.18 10.67 4.37
CA GLY A 503 -12.55 9.33 4.81
C GLY A 503 -13.87 9.27 5.60
N LEU A 504 -14.20 10.29 6.40
CA LEU A 504 -15.48 10.39 7.10
C LEU A 504 -16.63 10.69 6.15
N TRP A 505 -16.39 11.49 5.10
CA TRP A 505 -17.40 11.81 4.10
C TRP A 505 -17.90 10.58 3.32
N THR A 506 -17.08 9.53 3.26
CA THR A 506 -17.45 8.23 2.71
C THR A 506 -18.63 7.58 3.46
N ILE A 507 -18.80 7.84 4.76
CA ILE A 507 -19.86 7.19 5.56
C ILE A 507 -21.25 7.72 5.17
N PRO A 508 -21.54 9.04 5.19
CA PRO A 508 -22.80 9.57 4.68
C PRO A 508 -23.04 9.20 3.21
N ALA A 509 -22.01 9.26 2.36
CA ALA A 509 -22.13 8.85 0.96
C ALA A 509 -22.55 7.38 0.82
N SER A 510 -21.98 6.49 1.64
CA SER A 510 -22.36 5.08 1.68
C SER A 510 -23.79 4.86 2.18
N ILE A 511 -24.23 5.64 3.18
CA ILE A 511 -25.62 5.58 3.71
C ILE A 511 -26.62 6.05 2.65
N LEU A 512 -26.35 7.17 1.99
CA LEU A 512 -27.18 7.68 0.88
C LEU A 512 -27.25 6.67 -0.27
N ALA A 513 -26.11 6.06 -0.61
CA ALA A 513 -26.05 5.00 -1.62
C ALA A 513 -26.80 3.73 -1.18
N LEU A 514 -26.83 3.38 0.11
CA LEU A 514 -27.65 2.27 0.64
C LEU A 514 -29.15 2.61 0.59
N ALA A 515 -29.51 3.88 0.83
CA ALA A 515 -30.87 4.39 0.72
C ALA A 515 -31.33 4.60 -0.74
N LYS A 516 -30.47 4.29 -1.73
CA LYS A 516 -30.70 4.53 -3.17
C LYS A 516 -31.00 6.00 -3.52
N ILE A 517 -30.53 6.94 -2.70
CA ILE A 517 -30.69 8.38 -2.94
C ILE A 517 -29.54 8.85 -3.82
N THR A 518 -29.85 9.49 -4.94
CA THR A 518 -28.83 10.14 -5.78
C THR A 518 -28.21 11.30 -5.02
N PRO A 519 -26.91 11.27 -4.73
CA PRO A 519 -26.30 12.29 -3.90
C PRO A 519 -26.19 13.59 -4.72
N PRO A 520 -26.48 14.78 -4.12
CA PRO A 520 -26.46 16.06 -4.82
C PRO A 520 -25.08 16.36 -5.43
N ILE A 521 -25.06 17.19 -6.48
CA ILE A 521 -23.97 17.40 -7.46
C ILE A 521 -22.55 17.55 -6.86
N CYS A 522 -22.41 18.02 -5.62
CA CYS A 522 -21.12 18.11 -4.90
C CYS A 522 -20.62 16.79 -4.27
N MET A 523 -21.34 15.68 -4.43
CA MET A 523 -21.04 14.37 -3.86
C MET A 523 -20.75 13.28 -4.91
N LYS A 524 -20.80 13.62 -6.21
CA LYS A 524 -20.29 12.76 -7.28
C LYS A 524 -18.79 12.94 -7.38
N PHE A 525 -18.02 11.95 -6.93
CA PHE A 525 -16.75 11.68 -7.60
C PHE A 525 -17.13 11.11 -8.96
N LEU A 526 -17.15 11.99 -9.97
CA LEU A 526 -17.31 11.58 -11.36
C LEU A 526 -16.30 10.45 -11.62
N PRO A 527 -16.73 9.25 -12.06
CA PRO A 527 -15.83 8.37 -12.76
C PRO A 527 -15.42 9.12 -14.03
N GLY A 528 -14.15 9.51 -14.08
CA GLY A 528 -13.51 9.89 -15.32
C GLY A 528 -13.19 8.66 -16.14
#